data_AF-A0A5C8J7K1-F1
#
_entry.id   AF-A0A5C8J7K1-F1
#
_cell.length_a   1.000
_cell.length_b   1.000
_cell.length_c   1.000
_cell.angle_alpha   90.00
_cell.angle_beta   90.00
_cell.angle_gamma   90.00
#
_symmetry.space_group_name_H-M   'P 1'
#
loop_
_entity.id
_entity.type
_entity.pdbx_description
1 polymer ?
#
loop_
_entity_poly.entity_id
_entity_poly.type
_entity_poly.pdbx_seq_one_letter_code
_entity_poly.pdbx_strand_id
1 'polypeptide(L)' 'MLWETIEKQLNKKKITAYRLSKMTGVSTQTISALKTGKITNPRFEIIVKIATALDIDLNEFKEKETK' A
#
# COMPACT_ATOMS: atom_id res chain seq x y z
N MET A 1 10.32 -2.95 -2.51
CA MET A 1 9.34 -3.56 -1.56
C MET A 1 7.98 -2.88 -1.70
N LEU A 2 6.87 -3.59 -1.43
CA LEU A 2 5.48 -3.07 -1.56
C LEU A 2 5.29 -1.72 -0.86
N TRP A 3 5.85 -1.55 0.33
CA TRP A 3 5.74 -0.31 1.11
C TRP A 3 6.37 0.90 0.41
N GLU A 4 7.49 0.73 -0.28
CA GLU A 4 8.18 1.85 -0.94
C GLU A 4 7.31 2.48 -2.04
N THR A 5 6.58 1.64 -2.78
CA THR A 5 5.62 2.12 -3.79
C THR A 5 4.50 2.91 -3.13
N ILE A 6 3.95 2.39 -2.01
CA ILE A 6 2.91 3.07 -1.23
C ILE A 6 3.44 4.42 -0.71
N GLU A 7 4.61 4.43 -0.08
CA GLU A 7 5.20 5.62 0.52
C GLU A 7 5.51 6.72 -0.52
N LYS A 8 6.01 6.34 -1.70
CA LYS A 8 6.19 7.28 -2.82
C LYS A 8 4.87 7.94 -3.22
N GLN A 9 3.78 7.16 -3.28
CA GLN A 9 2.46 7.67 -3.68
C GLN A 9 1.82 8.52 -2.58
N LEU A 10 2.02 8.13 -1.31
CA LEU A 10 1.65 8.93 -0.15
C LEU A 10 2.34 10.30 -0.16
N ASN A 11 3.65 10.33 -0.41
CA ASN A 11 4.41 11.56 -0.52
C ASN A 11 3.93 12.44 -1.70
N LYS A 12 3.66 11.84 -2.87
CA LYS A 12 3.10 12.56 -4.03
C LYS A 12 1.75 13.20 -3.71
N LYS A 13 0.87 12.50 -3.00
CA LYS A 13 -0.46 13.01 -2.62
C LYS A 13 -0.47 13.82 -1.32
N LYS A 14 0.67 13.96 -0.63
CA LYS A 14 0.79 14.55 0.73
C LYS A 14 -0.18 13.91 1.75
N ILE A 15 -0.34 12.59 1.67
CA ILE A 15 -1.20 11.79 2.53
C ILE A 15 -0.32 11.05 3.54
N THR A 16 -0.70 11.02 4.80
CA THR A 16 0.01 10.25 5.83
C THR A 16 -0.47 8.79 5.86
N ALA A 17 0.37 7.88 6.37
CA ALA A 17 -0.01 6.48 6.59
C ALA A 17 -1.30 6.33 7.44
N TYR A 18 -1.51 7.23 8.40
CA TYR A 18 -2.75 7.29 9.18
C TYR A 18 -3.97 7.64 8.32
N ARG A 19 -3.84 8.63 7.44
CA ARG A 19 -4.91 9.04 6.53
C ARG A 19 -5.18 7.96 5.49
N LEU A 20 -4.15 7.25 5.02
CA LEU A 20 -4.28 6.06 4.19
C LEU A 20 -5.11 4.97 4.89
N SER A 21 -4.82 4.67 6.16
CA SER A 21 -5.61 3.73 6.96
C SER A 21 -7.09 4.12 6.99
N LYS A 22 -7.40 5.40 7.17
CA LYS A 22 -8.78 5.90 7.15
C LYS A 22 -9.44 5.80 5.78
N MET A 23 -8.70 6.10 4.70
CA MET A 23 -9.23 6.04 3.32
C MET A 23 -9.46 4.61 2.84
N THR A 24 -8.55 3.69 3.18
CA THR A 24 -8.59 2.28 2.75
C THR A 24 -9.48 1.42 3.64
N GLY A 25 -9.83 1.90 4.84
CA GLY A 25 -10.44 1.09 5.89
C GLY A 25 -9.50 0.00 6.43
N VAL A 26 -8.22 0.03 6.08
CA VAL A 26 -7.19 -0.89 6.59
C VAL A 26 -6.75 -0.41 7.95
N SER A 27 -6.63 -1.31 8.92
CA SER A 27 -6.20 -0.94 10.27
C SER A 27 -4.81 -0.29 10.28
N THR A 28 -4.61 0.69 11.17
CA THR A 28 -3.29 1.33 11.35
C THR A 28 -2.20 0.32 11.69
N GLN A 29 -2.56 -0.76 12.38
CA GLN A 29 -1.65 -1.86 12.71
C GLN A 29 -1.14 -2.57 11.45
N THR A 30 -2.04 -2.85 10.49
CA THR A 30 -1.66 -3.45 9.20
C THR A 30 -0.76 -2.51 8.40
N ILE A 31 -1.07 -1.21 8.35
CA ILE A 31 -0.24 -0.21 7.68
C ILE A 31 1.15 -0.14 8.31
N SER A 32 1.24 -0.11 9.65
CA SER A 32 2.53 -0.14 10.34
C SER A 32 3.31 -1.42 10.09
N ALA A 33 2.63 -2.57 9.99
CA ALA A 33 3.27 -3.85 9.69
C ALA A 33 3.78 -3.94 8.24
N LEU A 34 3.10 -3.30 7.28
CA LEU A 34 3.60 -3.11 5.92
C LEU A 34 4.85 -2.20 5.93
N LYS A 35 4.79 -1.09 6.69
CA LYS A 35 5.90 -0.15 6.83
C LYS A 35 7.16 -0.77 7.41
N THR A 36 7.03 -1.61 8.44
CA THR A 36 8.17 -2.29 9.07
C THR A 36 8.65 -3.52 8.28
N GLY A 37 8.01 -3.86 7.15
CA GLY A 37 8.33 -5.06 6.39
C GLY A 37 7.90 -6.36 7.07
N LYS A 38 7.17 -6.30 8.19
CA LYS A 38 6.59 -7.46 8.86
C LYS A 38 5.57 -8.17 7.98
N ILE A 39 4.87 -7.40 7.14
CA ILE A 39 3.99 -7.91 6.09
C ILE A 39 4.56 -7.46 4.74
N THR A 40 5.15 -8.38 4.02
CA THR A 40 5.58 -8.18 2.62
C THR A 40 4.52 -8.63 1.64
N ASN A 41 3.70 -9.62 2.02
CA ASN A 41 2.64 -10.18 1.18
C ASN A 41 1.27 -10.09 1.89
N PRO A 42 0.64 -8.91 1.92
CA PRO A 42 -0.70 -8.76 2.49
C PRO A 42 -1.74 -9.53 1.66
N ARG A 43 -2.92 -9.76 2.26
CA ARG A 43 -4.05 -10.37 1.51
C ARG A 43 -4.42 -9.49 0.32
N PHE A 44 -4.84 -10.13 -0.78
CA PHE A 44 -5.25 -9.44 -2.01
C PHE A 44 -6.25 -8.30 -1.75
N GLU A 45 -7.24 -8.51 -0.87
CA GLU A 45 -8.19 -7.46 -0.47
C GLU A 45 -7.53 -6.18 0.07
N ILE A 46 -6.44 -6.30 0.84
CA ILE A 46 -5.71 -5.15 1.38
C ILE A 46 -5.00 -4.42 0.25
N ILE A 47 -4.40 -5.17 -0.68
CA ILE A 47 -3.73 -4.60 -1.86
C ILE A 47 -4.74 -3.84 -2.71
N VAL A 48 -5.89 -4.44 -3.01
CA VAL A 48 -6.99 -3.80 -3.76
C VAL A 48 -7.46 -2.53 -3.05
N LYS A 49 -7.72 -2.57 -1.73
CA LYS A 49 -8.13 -1.39 -0.97
C LYS A 49 -7.11 -0.25 -1.04
N ILE A 50 -5.83 -0.56 -0.89
CA ILE A 50 -4.74 0.42 -0.98
C ILE A 50 -4.62 1.00 -2.38
N ALA A 51 -4.63 0.13 -3.40
CA ALA A 51 -4.58 0.49 -4.81
C ALA A 51 -5.75 1.41 -5.19
N THR A 52 -6.97 1.04 -4.83
CA THR A 52 -8.18 1.84 -5.08
C THR A 52 -8.14 3.18 -4.34
N ALA A 53 -7.75 3.21 -3.06
CA ALA A 53 -7.71 4.46 -2.30
C ALA A 53 -6.63 5.43 -2.79
N LEU A 54 -5.52 4.90 -3.31
CA LEU A 54 -4.43 5.68 -3.86
C LEU A 54 -4.56 5.94 -5.35
N ASP A 55 -5.58 5.36 -6.01
CA ASP A 55 -5.76 5.41 -7.46
C ASP A 55 -4.50 4.93 -8.21
N ILE A 56 -3.95 3.81 -7.75
CA ILE A 56 -2.77 3.15 -8.32
C ILE A 56 -3.23 1.83 -8.94
N ASP A 57 -2.69 1.50 -10.11
CA ASP A 57 -2.93 0.21 -10.73
C ASP A 57 -2.28 -0.94 -9.95
N LEU A 58 -2.99 -2.05 -9.80
CA LEU A 58 -2.50 -3.24 -9.11
C LEU A 58 -1.22 -3.81 -9.74
N ASN A 59 -1.00 -3.59 -11.03
CA ASN A 59 0.19 -4.04 -11.73
C ASN A 59 1.46 -3.26 -11.32
N GLU A 60 1.34 -2.07 -10.71
CA GLU A 60 2.49 -1.37 -10.09
C GLU A 60 2.98 -2.09 -8.82
N PHE A 61 2.13 -2.92 -8.21
CA PHE A 61 2.48 -3.76 -7.07
C PHE A 61 2.94 -5.15 -7.46
N LYS A 62 2.66 -5.60 -8.69
CA LYS A 62 3.29 -6.81 -9.22
C LYS A 62 4.75 -6.47 -9.47
N GLU A 63 5.65 -7.08 -8.69
CA GLU A 63 7.05 -7.19 -9.12
C GLU A 63 7.02 -7.68 -10.56
N LYS A 64 7.70 -6.93 -11.44
CA LYS A 64 7.81 -7.31 -12.84
C LYS A 64 8.29 -8.75 -12.89
N GLU A 65 7.38 -9.70 -13.16
CA GLU A 65 7.75 -10.97 -13.75
C GLU A 65 8.31 -10.60 -15.12
N THR A 66 9.59 -10.28 -15.11
CA THR A 66 10.36 -10.02 -16.32
C THR A 66 10.56 -11.40 -16.91
N LYS A 67 9.72 -11.69 -17.89
CA LYS A 67 9.76 -12.86 -18.75
C LYS A 67 11.05 -12.91 -19.55
#